data_AF-A0A2V4D0I6-F1
#
_entry.id   AF-A0A2V4D0I6-F1
#
_cell.length_a   1.000
_cell.length_b   1.000
_cell.length_c   1.000
_cell.angle_alpha   90.00
_cell.angle_beta   90.00
_cell.angle_gamma   90.00
#
_symmetry.space_group_name_H-M   'P 1'
#
loop_
_entity.id
_entity.type
_entity.pdbx_description
1 polymer ?
#
loop_
_entity_poly.entity_id
_entity_poly.type
_entity_poly.pdbx_seq_one_letter_code
_entity_poly.pdbx_strand_id
1 'polypeptide(L)'
;MSANHKKRLAMPRSWAGARKTTVWISKPDPSGHPIDLCMSLAVVVRDELGLAHSKREVKRMLATRNLMVDGKVPKSVDRGVGLMDVLTVGDQNYRCILDQNGKLRYPTITAKDANSKVCRIDGKNTVRGGVTQYNLHDGRNILVDDANLYKTGDSLVISLPDQKIISHVPFADGTNAYLVGGSHVGTVTAIQSLAVKRSSMENEVSFPDFGTVERNVFVIGDTNLPEVSE
;
A
#
# COMPACT_ATOMS: atom_id res chain seq x y z
N MET A 1 19.07 17.94 -3.09
CA MET A 1 18.06 18.66 -2.28
C MET A 1 16.68 18.11 -2.59
N SER A 2 15.90 17.73 -1.58
CA SER A 2 14.51 17.29 -1.74
C SER A 2 13.61 18.51 -1.99
N ALA A 3 12.78 18.48 -3.03
CA ALA A 3 11.81 19.55 -3.28
C ALA A 3 10.65 19.45 -2.28
N ASN A 4 10.45 20.48 -1.46
CA ASN A 4 9.35 20.53 -0.47
C ASN A 4 7.96 20.74 -1.12
N HIS A 5 7.92 21.31 -2.31
CA HIS A 5 6.69 21.61 -3.03
C HIS A 5 6.46 20.66 -4.21
N LYS A 6 5.19 20.37 -4.51
CA LYS A 6 4.78 19.57 -5.67
C LYS A 6 3.73 20.32 -6.50
N LYS A 7 4.05 20.59 -7.76
CA LYS A 7 3.08 21.16 -8.71
C LYS A 7 2.01 20.12 -9.00
N ARG A 8 0.73 20.52 -9.06
CA ARG A 8 -0.38 19.61 -9.38
C ARG A 8 -0.25 19.00 -10.77
N LEU A 9 0.28 19.76 -11.73
CA LEU A 9 0.60 19.25 -13.07
C LEU A 9 1.59 18.07 -13.05
N ALA A 10 2.49 18.03 -12.06
CA ALA A 10 3.51 16.99 -11.88
C ALA A 10 3.11 15.94 -10.83
N MET A 11 1.80 15.79 -10.55
CA MET A 11 1.30 14.69 -9.73
C MET A 11 1.49 13.34 -10.45
N PRO A 12 1.73 12.24 -9.71
CA PRO A 12 1.78 10.89 -10.25
C PRO A 12 0.57 10.56 -11.10
N ARG A 13 0.73 9.63 -12.05
CA ARG A 13 -0.41 9.14 -12.84
C ARG A 13 -1.38 8.33 -12.00
N SER A 14 -0.94 7.76 -10.90
CA SER A 14 -1.78 7.00 -9.98
C SER A 14 -2.76 7.87 -9.18
N TRP A 15 -2.58 9.17 -9.10
CA TRP A 15 -3.53 10.05 -8.41
C TRP A 15 -4.69 10.37 -9.37
N ALA A 16 -5.94 10.33 -8.90
CA ALA A 16 -7.09 10.53 -9.77
C ALA A 16 -7.58 11.97 -9.90
N GLY A 17 -7.09 12.89 -9.07
CA GLY A 17 -7.48 14.29 -9.11
C GLY A 17 -7.25 15.02 -10.46
N ALA A 18 -8.01 16.10 -10.70
CA ALA A 18 -7.81 16.94 -11.89
C ALA A 18 -6.50 17.74 -11.83
N ARG A 19 -5.69 17.68 -12.91
CA ARG A 19 -4.37 18.34 -12.96
C ARG A 19 -4.42 19.87 -13.12
N LYS A 20 -5.37 20.40 -13.89
CA LYS A 20 -5.45 21.82 -14.29
C LYS A 20 -6.44 22.62 -13.43
N THR A 21 -6.25 22.57 -12.12
CA THR A 21 -7.21 23.13 -11.15
C THR A 21 -6.53 24.16 -10.26
N THR A 22 -5.45 23.76 -9.59
CA THR A 22 -4.62 24.61 -8.74
C THR A 22 -3.15 24.38 -9.10
N VAL A 23 -2.29 25.36 -8.81
CA VAL A 23 -0.85 25.26 -9.15
C VAL A 23 -0.16 24.19 -8.32
N TRP A 24 -0.53 24.09 -7.04
CA TRP A 24 0.13 23.27 -6.02
C TRP A 24 -0.81 22.20 -5.47
N ILE A 25 -0.23 21.06 -5.09
CA ILE A 25 -0.92 20.00 -4.36
C ILE A 25 -0.11 19.61 -3.13
N SER A 26 -0.78 19.15 -2.07
CA SER A 26 -0.11 18.64 -0.88
C SER A 26 0.77 17.45 -1.27
N LYS A 27 2.07 17.58 -1.01
CA LYS A 27 3.04 16.51 -1.23
C LYS A 27 3.00 15.59 0.00
N PRO A 28 2.94 14.25 -0.16
CA PRO A 28 3.08 13.36 0.97
C PRO A 28 4.46 13.52 1.60
N ASP A 29 4.50 13.50 2.92
CA ASP A 29 5.73 13.42 3.72
C ASP A 29 6.49 12.13 3.35
N PRO A 30 7.83 12.12 3.46
CA PRO A 30 8.61 10.90 3.32
C PRO A 30 8.05 9.83 4.24
N SER A 31 7.57 8.75 3.64
CA SER A 31 6.96 7.62 4.33
C SER A 31 7.47 6.33 3.73
N GLY A 32 7.08 5.19 4.30
CA GLY A 32 7.52 3.89 3.80
C GLY A 32 6.98 3.53 2.42
N HIS A 33 6.05 4.32 1.85
CA HIS A 33 5.51 4.10 0.52
C HIS A 33 6.14 5.02 -0.54
N PRO A 34 6.39 4.52 -1.76
CA PRO A 34 6.73 5.35 -2.91
C PRO A 34 5.65 6.40 -3.22
N ILE A 35 6.05 7.53 -3.81
CA ILE A 35 5.10 8.62 -4.13
C ILE A 35 4.02 8.21 -5.12
N ASP A 36 4.29 7.22 -5.97
CA ASP A 36 3.34 6.70 -6.94
C ASP A 36 2.32 5.73 -6.30
N LEU A 37 2.62 5.20 -5.11
CA LEU A 37 1.77 4.27 -4.37
C LEU A 37 1.20 4.89 -3.10
N CYS A 38 1.31 6.21 -2.92
CA CYS A 38 0.69 6.91 -1.81
C CYS A 38 0.15 8.29 -2.17
N MET A 39 -0.78 8.77 -1.36
CA MET A 39 -1.27 10.15 -1.37
C MET A 39 -1.22 10.74 0.02
N SER A 40 -1.02 12.05 0.14
CA SER A 40 -1.11 12.73 1.44
C SER A 40 -2.52 12.59 2.02
N LEU A 41 -2.65 12.40 3.32
CA LEU A 41 -3.93 12.35 4.03
C LEU A 41 -4.86 13.54 3.66
N ALA A 42 -4.30 14.74 3.52
CA ALA A 42 -5.03 15.92 3.06
C ALA A 42 -5.65 15.78 1.66
N VAL A 43 -4.97 15.12 0.71
CA VAL A 43 -5.51 14.85 -0.62
C VAL A 43 -6.55 13.74 -0.57
N VAL A 44 -6.30 12.69 0.21
CA VAL A 44 -7.26 11.57 0.35
C VAL A 44 -8.58 12.06 0.91
N VAL A 45 -8.57 12.77 2.04
CA VAL A 45 -9.80 13.20 2.72
C VAL A 45 -10.55 14.29 1.93
N ARG A 46 -9.82 15.20 1.27
CA ARG A 46 -10.41 16.34 0.55
C ARG A 46 -10.78 16.03 -0.90
N ASP A 47 -9.85 15.48 -1.65
CA ASP A 47 -9.97 15.33 -3.12
C ASP A 47 -10.55 13.97 -3.51
N GLU A 48 -10.20 12.88 -2.82
CA GLU A 48 -10.68 11.53 -3.20
C GLU A 48 -11.96 11.12 -2.47
N LEU A 49 -12.05 11.35 -1.15
CA LEU A 49 -13.23 10.99 -0.34
C LEU A 49 -14.28 12.11 -0.27
N GLY A 50 -13.90 13.37 -0.54
CA GLY A 50 -14.80 14.52 -0.48
C GLY A 50 -15.35 14.85 0.91
N LEU A 51 -14.74 14.33 1.99
CA LEU A 51 -15.19 14.53 3.37
C LEU A 51 -14.81 15.89 3.97
N ALA A 52 -13.89 16.61 3.31
CA ALA A 52 -13.48 17.94 3.69
C ALA A 52 -13.38 18.83 2.44
N HIS A 53 -13.68 20.12 2.58
CA HIS A 53 -13.53 21.10 1.50
C HIS A 53 -12.16 21.79 1.53
N SER A 54 -11.55 21.88 2.72
CA SER A 54 -10.30 22.61 2.93
C SER A 54 -9.25 21.83 3.70
N LYS A 55 -7.96 22.15 3.48
CA LYS A 55 -6.86 21.58 4.28
C LYS A 55 -6.98 21.95 5.78
N ARG A 56 -7.66 23.06 6.09
CA ARG A 56 -7.92 23.51 7.48
C ARG A 56 -8.88 22.56 8.19
N GLU A 57 -9.92 22.10 7.52
CA GLU A 57 -10.84 21.08 8.07
C GLU A 57 -10.11 19.77 8.33
N VAL A 58 -9.30 19.28 7.39
CA VAL A 58 -8.50 18.06 7.61
C VAL A 58 -7.58 18.22 8.82
N LYS A 59 -6.95 19.39 9.00
CA LYS A 59 -6.13 19.68 10.19
C LYS A 59 -6.96 19.66 11.48
N ARG A 60 -8.21 20.12 11.44
CA ARG A 60 -9.14 20.06 12.58
C ARG A 60 -9.58 18.62 12.88
N MET A 61 -9.83 17.81 11.85
CA MET A 61 -10.12 16.37 12.00
C MET A 61 -8.93 15.62 12.62
N LEU A 62 -7.71 15.98 12.22
CA LEU A 62 -6.50 15.43 12.83
C LEU A 62 -6.36 15.85 14.30
N ALA A 63 -6.61 17.12 14.61
CA ALA A 63 -6.52 17.65 15.98
C ALA A 63 -7.57 17.02 16.93
N THR A 64 -8.74 16.67 16.40
CA THR A 64 -9.82 15.97 17.14
C THR A 64 -9.59 14.46 17.25
N ARG A 65 -8.51 13.92 16.64
CA ARG A 65 -8.17 12.49 16.59
C ARG A 65 -9.21 11.61 15.89
N ASN A 66 -10.01 12.21 15.00
CA ASN A 66 -10.99 11.48 14.19
C ASN A 66 -10.36 10.78 12.98
N LEU A 67 -9.06 10.98 12.73
CA LEU A 67 -8.31 10.37 11.64
C LEU A 67 -7.24 9.43 12.20
N MET A 68 -7.24 8.18 11.73
CA MET A 68 -6.23 7.19 12.06
C MET A 68 -5.75 6.50 10.80
N VAL A 69 -4.44 6.27 10.71
CA VAL A 69 -3.81 5.49 9.64
C VAL A 69 -3.19 4.26 10.29
N ASP A 70 -3.58 3.08 9.83
CA ASP A 70 -3.20 1.79 10.38
C ASP A 70 -3.40 1.70 11.91
N GLY A 71 -4.50 2.27 12.41
CA GLY A 71 -4.84 2.32 13.84
C GLY A 71 -4.05 3.32 14.69
N LYS A 72 -3.19 4.16 14.08
CA LYS A 72 -2.42 5.19 14.78
C LYS A 72 -2.81 6.59 14.30
N VAL A 73 -2.93 7.55 15.23
CA VAL A 73 -3.19 8.95 14.88
C VAL A 73 -1.95 9.54 14.19
N PRO A 74 -2.06 10.02 12.94
CA PRO A 74 -0.92 10.61 12.24
C PRO A 74 -0.49 11.93 12.89
N LYS A 75 0.81 12.24 12.81
CA LYS A 75 1.35 13.52 13.33
C LYS A 75 1.13 14.70 12.37
N SER A 76 1.01 14.40 11.08
CA SER A 76 0.95 15.38 9.99
C SER A 76 -0.24 15.10 9.08
N VAL A 77 -0.86 16.17 8.58
CA VAL A 77 -1.90 16.10 7.54
C VAL A 77 -1.33 15.69 6.17
N ASP A 78 0.00 15.78 6.03
CA ASP A 78 0.71 15.39 4.82
C ASP A 78 1.28 13.98 4.94
N ARG A 79 0.98 13.23 6.02
CA ARG A 79 1.31 11.80 6.14
C ARG A 79 0.77 11.06 4.91
N GLY A 80 1.65 10.34 4.21
CA GLY A 80 1.24 9.47 3.10
C GLY A 80 0.34 8.33 3.60
N VAL A 81 -0.75 8.08 2.89
CA VAL A 81 -1.55 6.85 3.00
C VAL A 81 -1.31 6.13 1.68
N GLY A 82 -0.74 4.94 1.75
CA GLY A 82 -0.32 4.18 0.58
C GLY A 82 -0.95 2.81 0.48
N LEU A 83 -0.54 2.07 -0.54
CA LEU A 83 -1.08 0.76 -0.88
C LEU A 83 -1.26 -0.15 0.36
N MET A 84 -2.41 -0.80 0.46
CA MET A 84 -2.84 -1.65 1.57
C MET A 84 -2.98 -0.97 2.94
N ASP A 85 -2.65 0.32 3.09
CA ASP A 85 -2.91 1.05 4.34
C ASP A 85 -4.41 1.12 4.63
N VAL A 86 -4.76 1.05 5.91
CA VAL A 86 -6.12 1.25 6.41
C VAL A 86 -6.26 2.68 6.92
N LEU A 87 -7.21 3.44 6.36
CA LEU A 87 -7.58 4.77 6.82
C LEU A 87 -8.92 4.69 7.55
N THR A 88 -8.94 5.11 8.82
CA THR A 88 -10.17 5.25 9.60
C THR A 88 -10.51 6.72 9.76
N VAL A 89 -11.74 7.08 9.41
CA VAL A 89 -12.31 8.43 9.55
C VAL A 89 -13.60 8.33 10.35
N GLY A 90 -13.56 8.71 11.63
CA GLY A 90 -14.68 8.47 12.56
C GLY A 90 -14.98 6.97 12.65
N ASP A 91 -16.18 6.57 12.24
CA ASP A 91 -16.65 5.18 12.27
C ASP A 91 -16.43 4.44 10.93
N GLN A 92 -16.02 5.15 9.88
CA GLN A 92 -15.81 4.58 8.55
C GLN A 92 -14.36 4.18 8.34
N ASN A 93 -14.15 3.00 7.76
CA ASN A 93 -12.84 2.46 7.45
C ASN A 93 -12.68 2.35 5.93
N TYR A 94 -11.49 2.65 5.44
CA TYR A 94 -11.14 2.57 4.03
C TYR A 94 -9.82 1.84 3.86
N ARG A 95 -9.64 1.13 2.75
CA ARG A 95 -8.36 0.53 2.38
C ARG A 95 -7.84 1.17 1.11
N CYS A 96 -6.56 1.52 1.10
CA CYS A 96 -5.93 2.02 -0.11
C CYS A 96 -5.63 0.87 -1.08
N ILE A 97 -6.24 0.90 -2.25
CA ILE A 97 -5.98 -0.04 -3.35
C ILE A 97 -5.79 0.71 -4.66
N LEU A 98 -5.34 0.01 -5.70
CA LEU A 98 -5.30 0.52 -7.07
C LEU A 98 -6.51 -0.03 -7.82
N ASP A 99 -7.13 0.86 -8.59
CA ASP A 99 -8.12 0.50 -9.58
C ASP A 99 -7.45 -0.16 -10.80
N GLN A 100 -8.26 -0.78 -11.68
CA GLN A 100 -7.83 -1.34 -12.96
C GLN A 100 -7.17 -0.29 -13.87
N ASN A 101 -7.52 0.98 -13.68
CA ASN A 101 -6.90 2.13 -14.34
C ASN A 101 -5.55 2.56 -13.73
N GLY A 102 -5.05 1.83 -12.72
CA GLY A 102 -3.82 2.15 -11.98
C GLY A 102 -3.95 3.37 -11.08
N LYS A 103 -5.17 3.74 -10.68
CA LYS A 103 -5.46 4.88 -9.81
C LYS A 103 -5.61 4.46 -8.37
N LEU A 104 -5.04 5.20 -7.43
CA LEU A 104 -5.24 4.96 -6.01
C LEU A 104 -6.68 5.31 -5.62
N ARG A 105 -7.33 4.38 -4.94
CA ARG A 105 -8.72 4.45 -4.47
C ARG A 105 -8.80 4.03 -3.00
N TYR A 106 -9.84 4.48 -2.34
CA TYR A 106 -10.09 4.25 -0.92
C TYR A 106 -11.52 3.74 -0.74
N PRO A 107 -11.88 2.54 -1.24
CA PRO A 107 -13.17 1.95 -0.97
C PRO A 107 -13.34 1.66 0.51
N THR A 108 -14.60 1.66 0.95
CA THR A 108 -14.98 1.33 2.33
C THR A 108 -14.75 -0.14 2.63
N ILE A 109 -14.29 -0.44 3.84
CA ILE A 109 -14.08 -1.80 4.33
C ILE A 109 -14.84 -2.03 5.63
N THR A 110 -15.05 -3.30 5.98
CA THR A 110 -15.66 -3.66 7.27
C THR A 110 -14.70 -3.39 8.43
N ALA A 111 -15.24 -3.20 9.63
CA ALA A 111 -14.43 -3.04 10.85
C ALA A 111 -13.56 -4.28 11.14
N LYS A 112 -14.00 -5.47 10.72
CA LYS A 112 -13.23 -6.71 10.85
C LYS A 112 -11.96 -6.65 10.00
N ASP A 113 -12.10 -6.23 8.74
CA ASP A 113 -10.96 -6.15 7.81
C ASP A 113 -10.02 -5.01 8.17
N ALA A 114 -10.53 -3.93 8.79
CA ALA A 114 -9.73 -2.80 9.25
C ALA A 114 -8.70 -3.15 10.34
N ASN A 115 -8.93 -4.22 11.10
CA ASN A 115 -8.01 -4.69 12.14
C ASN A 115 -6.80 -5.45 11.59
N SER A 116 -6.76 -5.70 10.27
CA SER A 116 -5.68 -6.44 9.63
C SER A 116 -5.22 -5.78 8.34
N LYS A 117 -3.96 -6.04 7.99
CA LYS A 117 -3.32 -5.53 6.79
C LYS A 117 -2.44 -6.59 6.18
N VAL A 118 -2.44 -6.68 4.86
CA VAL A 118 -1.52 -7.53 4.11
C VAL A 118 -0.28 -6.72 3.76
N CYS A 119 0.89 -7.25 4.07
CA CYS A 119 2.17 -6.63 3.82
C CYS A 119 3.12 -7.58 3.10
N ARG A 120 3.50 -7.23 1.86
CA ARG A 120 4.56 -7.94 1.14
C ARG A 120 5.93 -7.69 1.77
N ILE A 121 6.77 -8.74 1.81
CA ILE A 121 8.18 -8.69 2.19
C ILE A 121 9.00 -8.31 0.95
N ASP A 122 9.58 -7.12 0.95
CA ASP A 122 10.43 -6.63 -0.13
C ASP A 122 11.91 -7.00 0.07
N GLY A 123 12.32 -7.28 1.31
CA GLY A 123 13.68 -7.68 1.61
C GLY A 123 13.83 -8.35 2.97
N LYS A 124 14.95 -9.07 3.13
CA LYS A 124 15.36 -9.64 4.40
C LYS A 124 16.84 -9.38 4.65
N ASN A 125 17.18 -9.00 5.88
CA ASN A 125 18.54 -8.69 6.30
C ASN A 125 18.81 -9.29 7.67
N THR A 126 19.99 -9.86 7.89
CA THR A 126 20.40 -10.32 9.23
C THR A 126 21.02 -9.15 10.00
N VAL A 127 20.51 -8.88 11.20
CA VAL A 127 20.95 -7.80 12.07
C VAL A 127 21.90 -8.34 13.14
N ARG A 128 22.65 -7.45 13.79
CA ARG A 128 23.51 -7.79 14.92
C ARG A 128 22.71 -8.57 15.98
N GLY A 129 23.25 -9.71 16.41
CA GLY A 129 22.57 -10.64 17.32
C GLY A 129 21.99 -11.88 16.63
N GLY A 130 22.17 -12.03 15.31
CA GLY A 130 21.72 -13.22 14.57
C GLY A 130 20.22 -13.22 14.23
N VAL A 131 19.51 -12.17 14.64
CA VAL A 131 18.08 -11.97 14.37
C VAL A 131 17.89 -11.53 12.92
N THR A 132 16.84 -12.04 12.28
CA THR A 132 16.48 -11.66 10.91
C THR A 132 15.44 -10.55 10.91
N GLN A 133 15.72 -9.50 10.15
CA GLN A 133 14.82 -8.40 9.91
C GLN A 133 14.16 -8.56 8.54
N TYR A 134 12.84 -8.62 8.54
CA TYR A 134 12.02 -8.54 7.34
C TYR A 134 11.60 -7.10 7.09
N ASN A 135 11.92 -6.59 5.90
CA ASN A 135 11.55 -5.26 5.42
C ASN A 135 10.25 -5.38 4.61
N LEU A 136 9.21 -4.70 5.05
CA LEU A 136 7.90 -4.70 4.40
C LEU A 136 7.76 -3.54 3.41
N HIS A 137 6.86 -3.70 2.45
CA HIS A 137 6.59 -2.71 1.39
C HIS A 137 6.16 -1.32 1.91
N ASP A 138 5.59 -1.25 3.12
CA ASP A 138 5.14 -0.01 3.75
C ASP A 138 6.22 0.62 4.66
N GLY A 139 7.47 0.14 4.54
CA GLY A 139 8.64 0.60 5.29
C GLY A 139 8.70 0.11 6.73
N ARG A 140 7.81 -0.80 7.16
CA ARG A 140 7.89 -1.44 8.47
C ARG A 140 8.98 -2.51 8.48
N ASN A 141 9.50 -2.77 9.67
CA ASN A 141 10.50 -3.80 9.92
C ASN A 141 9.97 -4.75 10.99
N ILE A 142 9.98 -6.05 10.72
CA ILE A 142 9.64 -7.08 11.69
C ILE A 142 10.88 -7.91 11.98
N LEU A 143 11.19 -8.09 13.26
CA LEU A 143 12.31 -8.90 13.73
C LEU A 143 11.80 -10.30 14.11
N VAL A 144 12.49 -11.32 13.60
CA VAL A 144 12.19 -12.73 13.85
C VAL A 144 13.51 -13.45 14.07
N ASP A 145 13.58 -14.29 15.10
CA ASP A 145 14.81 -15.02 15.45
C ASP A 145 15.14 -16.10 14.40
N ASP A 146 14.12 -16.75 13.85
CA ASP A 146 14.26 -17.77 12.81
C ASP A 146 14.38 -17.16 11.40
N ALA A 147 15.55 -17.33 10.78
CA ALA A 147 15.91 -16.71 9.51
C ALA A 147 15.21 -17.27 8.25
N ASN A 148 14.65 -18.47 8.35
CA ASN A 148 14.12 -19.23 7.21
C ASN A 148 12.59 -19.38 7.22
N LEU A 149 11.89 -18.69 8.13
CA LEU A 149 10.42 -18.76 8.21
C LEU A 149 9.75 -18.14 6.97
N TYR A 150 10.22 -16.98 6.53
CA TYR A 150 9.62 -16.24 5.41
C TYR A 150 10.63 -15.90 4.31
N LYS A 151 10.14 -15.83 3.08
CA LYS A 151 10.93 -15.47 1.89
C LYS A 151 10.55 -14.08 1.39
N THR A 152 11.45 -13.48 0.62
CA THR A 152 11.14 -12.25 -0.13
C THR A 152 10.05 -12.55 -1.17
N GLY A 153 9.14 -11.63 -1.38
CA GLY A 153 7.97 -11.80 -2.27
C GLY A 153 6.75 -12.37 -1.56
N ASP A 154 6.91 -13.09 -0.45
CA ASP A 154 5.81 -13.53 0.39
C ASP A 154 5.08 -12.35 1.03
N SER A 155 3.84 -12.59 1.45
CA SER A 155 3.03 -11.61 2.17
C SER A 155 2.74 -12.07 3.60
N LEU A 156 2.74 -11.12 4.51
CA LEU A 156 2.35 -11.30 5.91
C LEU A 156 1.06 -10.55 6.19
N VAL A 157 0.10 -11.22 6.81
CA VAL A 157 -1.08 -10.56 7.37
C VAL A 157 -0.73 -10.14 8.79
N ILE A 158 -0.75 -8.84 9.04
CA ILE A 158 -0.43 -8.25 10.34
C ILE A 158 -1.67 -7.69 11.01
N SER A 159 -1.72 -7.77 12.34
CA SER A 159 -2.72 -7.07 13.14
C SER A 159 -2.39 -5.58 13.24
N LEU A 160 -3.43 -4.76 13.25
CA LEU A 160 -3.35 -3.33 13.52
C LEU A 160 -4.12 -3.03 14.82
N PRO A 161 -3.58 -2.21 15.75
CA PRO A 161 -2.31 -1.47 15.69
C PRO A 161 -1.08 -2.23 16.21
N ASP A 162 -1.25 -3.45 16.74
CA ASP A 162 -0.23 -4.21 17.50
C ASP A 162 0.94 -4.71 16.65
N GLN A 163 0.76 -4.82 15.33
CA GLN A 163 1.78 -5.26 14.37
C GLN A 163 2.25 -6.70 14.58
N LYS A 164 1.38 -7.58 15.11
CA LYS A 164 1.69 -9.02 15.25
C LYS A 164 1.36 -9.74 13.95
N ILE A 165 2.18 -10.72 13.59
CA ILE A 165 1.92 -11.59 12.43
C ILE A 165 0.76 -12.53 12.79
N ILE A 166 -0.32 -12.48 12.00
CA ILE A 166 -1.50 -13.35 12.13
C ILE A 166 -1.32 -14.57 11.23
N SER A 167 -0.99 -14.33 9.96
CA SER A 167 -0.80 -15.37 8.96
C SER A 167 0.27 -15.00 7.94
N HIS A 168 0.77 -16.02 7.26
CA HIS A 168 1.74 -15.91 6.18
C HIS A 168 1.13 -16.49 4.91
N VAL A 169 1.36 -15.78 3.81
CA VAL A 169 0.90 -16.15 2.48
C VAL A 169 2.14 -16.31 1.60
N PRO A 170 2.51 -17.55 1.26
CA PRO A 170 3.70 -17.81 0.46
C PRO A 170 3.51 -17.38 -0.99
N PHE A 171 4.58 -16.91 -1.62
CA PHE A 171 4.64 -16.73 -3.07
C PHE A 171 4.78 -18.11 -3.73
N ALA A 172 3.66 -18.72 -4.08
CA ALA A 172 3.60 -20.06 -4.64
C ALA A 172 2.59 -20.15 -5.79
N ASP A 173 2.78 -21.14 -6.65
CA ASP A 173 1.87 -21.43 -7.76
C ASP A 173 0.46 -21.74 -7.22
N GLY A 174 -0.56 -21.19 -7.87
CA GLY A 174 -1.96 -21.27 -7.45
C GLY A 174 -2.40 -20.23 -6.43
N THR A 175 -1.48 -19.43 -5.87
CA THR A 175 -1.87 -18.36 -4.93
C THR A 175 -2.39 -17.13 -5.66
N ASN A 176 -3.42 -16.49 -5.10
CA ASN A 176 -3.96 -15.25 -5.65
C ASN A 176 -2.98 -14.11 -5.42
N ALA A 177 -2.66 -13.42 -6.51
CA ALA A 177 -1.85 -12.23 -6.50
C ALA A 177 -2.60 -11.04 -7.08
N TYR A 178 -2.36 -9.90 -6.45
CA TYR A 178 -2.83 -8.59 -6.82
C TYR A 178 -1.73 -7.84 -7.57
N LEU A 179 -2.06 -7.28 -8.73
CA LEU A 179 -1.09 -6.60 -9.58
C LEU A 179 -1.03 -5.10 -9.27
N VAL A 180 0.15 -4.65 -8.83
CA VAL A 180 0.41 -3.28 -8.38
C VAL A 180 0.93 -2.39 -9.53
N GLY A 181 1.37 -2.98 -10.63
CA GLY A 181 1.91 -2.23 -11.76
C GLY A 181 1.90 -3.00 -13.08
N GLY A 182 2.27 -2.30 -14.15
CA GLY A 182 2.18 -2.81 -15.52
C GLY A 182 0.79 -2.57 -16.15
N SER A 183 0.52 -3.25 -17.26
CA SER A 183 -0.72 -3.08 -18.02
C SER A 183 -1.94 -3.70 -17.35
N HIS A 184 -1.75 -4.69 -16.48
CA HIS A 184 -2.81 -5.42 -15.76
C HIS A 184 -2.94 -4.97 -14.30
N VAL A 185 -2.53 -3.74 -13.99
CA VAL A 185 -2.64 -3.16 -12.64
C VAL A 185 -4.08 -3.24 -12.10
N GLY A 186 -4.25 -3.45 -10.81
CA GLY A 186 -5.56 -3.53 -10.15
C GLY A 186 -6.29 -4.87 -10.33
N THR A 187 -5.75 -5.81 -11.11
CA THR A 187 -6.35 -7.13 -11.29
C THR A 187 -5.85 -8.14 -10.25
N VAL A 188 -6.72 -9.10 -9.92
CA VAL A 188 -6.41 -10.23 -9.04
C VAL A 188 -6.44 -11.51 -9.87
N THR A 189 -5.33 -12.23 -9.90
CA THR A 189 -5.19 -13.46 -10.68
C THR A 189 -4.29 -14.48 -9.96
N ALA A 190 -4.56 -15.76 -10.13
CA ALA A 190 -3.73 -16.83 -9.57
C ALA A 190 -2.40 -16.97 -10.33
N ILE A 191 -1.30 -17.10 -9.59
CA ILE A 191 0.04 -17.29 -10.15
C ILE A 191 0.12 -18.69 -10.79
N GLN A 192 0.65 -18.82 -12.02
CA GLN A 192 0.92 -20.12 -12.62
C GLN A 192 2.34 -20.63 -12.37
N SER A 193 3.34 -19.79 -12.64
CA SER A 193 4.74 -20.17 -12.46
C SER A 193 5.65 -18.96 -12.32
N LEU A 194 6.71 -19.12 -11.53
CA LEU A 194 7.81 -18.16 -11.41
C LEU A 194 9.01 -18.60 -12.27
N ALA A 195 9.35 -17.82 -13.28
CA ALA A 195 10.55 -18.00 -14.10
C ALA A 195 11.72 -17.19 -13.53
N VAL A 196 12.57 -17.86 -12.75
CA VAL A 196 13.78 -17.24 -12.16
C VAL A 196 14.87 -17.11 -13.21
N LYS A 197 15.26 -15.88 -13.53
CA LYS A 197 16.32 -15.59 -14.50
C LYS A 197 17.64 -15.38 -13.76
N ARG A 198 18.71 -16.07 -14.17
CA ARG A 198 20.07 -15.85 -13.64
C ARG A 198 20.71 -14.62 -14.29
N SER A 199 20.10 -13.45 -14.09
CA SER A 199 20.56 -12.18 -14.67
C SER A 199 20.25 -11.01 -13.74
N SER A 200 20.71 -9.81 -14.08
CA SER A 200 20.31 -8.57 -13.40
C SER A 200 18.87 -8.14 -13.70
N MET A 201 18.21 -8.76 -14.68
CA MET A 201 16.80 -8.51 -14.96
C MET A 201 15.92 -9.15 -13.89
N GLU A 202 14.80 -8.50 -13.60
CA GLU A 202 13.79 -8.99 -12.67
C GLU A 202 13.21 -10.34 -13.13
N ASN A 203 12.85 -11.18 -12.16
CA ASN A 203 12.18 -12.44 -12.45
C ASN A 203 10.81 -12.19 -13.05
N GLU A 204 10.35 -13.16 -13.85
CA GLU A 204 9.09 -13.08 -14.56
C GLU A 204 8.09 -14.07 -13.95
N VAL A 205 6.85 -13.61 -13.78
CA VAL A 205 5.74 -14.35 -13.21
C VAL A 205 4.71 -14.53 -14.31
N SER A 206 4.40 -15.78 -14.60
CA SER A 206 3.41 -16.15 -15.61
C SER A 206 2.04 -16.30 -14.98
N PHE A 207 1.04 -15.73 -15.65
CA PHE A 207 -0.38 -15.88 -15.42
C PHE A 207 -1.00 -16.56 -16.65
N PRO A 208 -2.27 -17.02 -16.59
CA PRO A 208 -2.89 -17.75 -17.70
C PRO A 208 -2.83 -17.04 -19.06
N ASP A 209 -3.04 -15.72 -19.06
CA ASP A 209 -3.15 -14.95 -20.31
C ASP A 209 -1.95 -14.02 -20.57
N PHE A 210 -1.12 -13.75 -19.56
CA PHE A 210 -0.05 -12.75 -19.65
C PHE A 210 1.11 -13.02 -18.67
N GLY A 211 2.24 -12.33 -18.87
CA GLY A 211 3.39 -12.33 -17.97
C GLY A 211 3.65 -10.95 -17.37
N THR A 212 4.13 -10.90 -16.13
CA THR A 212 4.61 -9.65 -15.50
C THR A 212 5.91 -9.88 -14.73
N VAL A 213 6.56 -8.80 -14.32
CA VAL A 213 7.75 -8.86 -13.46
C VAL A 213 7.35 -9.03 -11.99
N GLU A 214 8.16 -9.77 -11.22
CA GLU A 214 7.94 -10.08 -9.81
C GLU A 214 7.63 -8.84 -8.96
N ARG A 215 8.28 -7.70 -9.23
CA ARG A 215 8.05 -6.45 -8.49
C ARG A 215 6.60 -5.96 -8.53
N ASN A 216 5.87 -6.28 -9.59
CA ASN A 216 4.49 -5.84 -9.79
C ASN A 216 3.50 -6.78 -9.12
N VAL A 217 3.95 -7.93 -8.63
CA VAL A 217 3.10 -8.96 -8.04
C VAL A 217 3.06 -8.77 -6.52
N PHE A 218 1.85 -8.74 -5.97
CA PHE A 218 1.60 -8.65 -4.54
C PHE A 218 0.70 -9.80 -4.11
N VAL A 219 1.24 -10.76 -3.37
CA VAL A 219 0.47 -11.96 -3.00
C VAL A 219 -0.56 -11.58 -1.92
N ILE A 220 -1.82 -11.97 -2.12
CA ILE A 220 -2.91 -11.67 -1.19
C ILE A 220 -3.56 -12.94 -0.62
N GLY A 221 -3.42 -14.09 -1.29
CA GLY A 221 -4.02 -15.35 -0.86
C GLY A 221 -5.54 -15.25 -0.81
N ASP A 222 -6.14 -15.68 0.30
CA ASP A 222 -7.60 -15.65 0.49
C ASP A 222 -8.13 -14.30 0.99
N THR A 223 -7.28 -13.27 1.05
CA THR A 223 -7.74 -11.95 1.50
C THR A 223 -8.55 -11.28 0.41
N ASN A 224 -9.84 -11.08 0.68
CA ASN A 224 -10.72 -10.35 -0.22
C ASN A 224 -10.35 -8.86 -0.22
N LEU A 225 -9.95 -8.36 -1.39
CA LEU A 225 -9.82 -6.92 -1.62
C LEU A 225 -11.21 -6.33 -1.91
N PRO A 226 -11.51 -5.14 -1.38
CA PRO A 226 -12.76 -4.46 -1.71
C PRO A 226 -12.78 -4.13 -3.20
N GLU A 227 -13.90 -4.38 -3.85
CA GLU A 227 -14.10 -3.96 -5.24
C GLU A 227 -14.21 -2.43 -5.31
N VAL A 228 -13.56 -1.83 -6.31
CA VAL A 228 -13.76 -0.43 -6.65
C VAL A 228 -14.93 -0.38 -7.62
N SER A 229 -16.08 0.14 -7.19
CA SER A 229 -17.14 0.54 -8.13
C SER A 229 -16.66 1.76 -8.92
N GLU A 230 -16.80 1.72 -10.25
CA GLU A 230 -16.47 2.83 -11.17
C GLU A 230 -17.13 4.16 -10.79
#